data_AF-A0AAE9EZY3-F1
#
_entry.id   AF-A0AAE9EZY3-F1
#
_cell.length_a   1.000
_cell.length_b   1.000
_cell.length_c   1.000
_cell.angle_alpha   90.00
_cell.angle_beta   90.00
_cell.angle_gamma   90.00
#
_symmetry.space_group_name_H-M   'P 1'
#
loop_
_entity.id
_entity.type
_entity.pdbx_description
1 polymer ?
#
loop_
_entity_poly.entity_id
_entity_poly.type
_entity_poly.pdbx_seq_one_letter_code
_entity_poly.pdbx_strand_id
1 'polypeptide(L)'
;MNKIFEYGGVENIPLYNCSAMSPDAWTSQFGMQRPILGIISISYGSIMEVLFIPSLLAMLDKDLWRLSCYKIMFFVGIVDMLALAMNSISTGVLAFEGAVFCTHPVFIYHAGLCGLGLWCCSCLMNIMLLYTNVAHGVNNLMIMCGTFVFYGYICYVLCKANRTGKSSRIHIQSYQILYQSVAICFINQVSSSVYVVMNFMTVPEWLIVVAQLMWQLDHGCPVIIYMTMNPTIRSGCWRKIRKRRISSVQTTTIRPFQYRDAC
;
A
#
# COMPACT_ATOMS: atom_id res chain seq x y z
N MET A 1 4.09 -15.32 24.40
CA MET A 1 3.54 -14.90 25.72
C MET A 1 4.23 -15.59 26.90
N ASN A 2 4.59 -16.88 26.82
CA ASN A 2 5.24 -17.60 27.93
C ASN A 2 6.51 -16.92 28.46
N LYS A 3 7.35 -16.35 27.58
CA LYS A 3 8.55 -15.60 27.97
C LYS A 3 8.25 -14.34 28.80
N ILE A 4 7.10 -13.69 28.65
CA ILE A 4 6.78 -12.48 29.45
C ILE A 4 6.51 -12.89 30.91
N PHE A 5 5.81 -14.00 31.12
CA PHE A 5 5.57 -14.55 32.46
C PHE A 5 6.82 -15.16 33.08
N GLU A 6 7.69 -15.76 32.27
CA GLU A 6 8.98 -16.33 32.69
C GLU A 6 9.97 -15.25 33.17
N TYR A 7 10.07 -14.13 32.46
CA TYR A 7 11.01 -13.06 32.77
C TYR A 7 10.39 -11.89 33.56
N GLY A 8 9.09 -11.95 33.88
CA GLY A 8 8.40 -10.96 34.71
C GLY A 8 8.23 -9.57 34.08
N GLY A 9 8.45 -9.43 32.77
CA GLY A 9 8.34 -8.18 32.04
C GLY A 9 9.03 -8.24 30.67
N VAL A 10 8.59 -7.41 29.72
CA VAL A 10 9.17 -7.35 28.36
C VAL A 10 10.64 -6.90 28.40
N GLU A 11 10.97 -5.99 29.32
CA GLU A 11 12.32 -5.43 29.49
C GLU A 11 13.33 -6.46 30.04
N ASN A 12 12.85 -7.52 30.69
CA ASN A 12 13.68 -8.56 31.28
C ASN A 12 13.95 -9.71 30.30
N ILE A 13 13.32 -9.71 29.12
CA ILE A 13 13.55 -10.73 28.09
C ILE A 13 14.94 -10.49 27.48
N PRO A 14 15.81 -11.52 27.39
CA PRO A 14 17.10 -11.40 26.71
C PRO A 14 16.92 -10.86 25.28
N LEU A 15 17.75 -9.87 24.88
CA LEU A 15 17.70 -9.09 23.62
C LEU A 15 16.68 -7.94 23.54
N TYR A 16 15.77 -7.80 24.52
CA TYR A 16 14.88 -6.63 24.62
C TYR A 16 15.36 -5.60 25.66
N ASN A 17 16.31 -5.98 26.52
CA ASN A 17 17.04 -5.05 27.37
C ASN A 17 18.16 -4.34 26.59
N CYS A 18 17.89 -3.12 26.15
CA CYS A 18 18.83 -2.34 25.36
C CYS A 18 19.90 -1.60 26.18
N SER A 19 19.85 -1.67 27.52
CA SER A 19 20.77 -0.96 28.42
C SER A 19 22.16 -1.59 28.52
N ALA A 20 22.36 -2.78 27.96
CA ALA A 20 23.62 -3.52 28.10
C ALA A 20 24.77 -3.00 27.23
N MET A 21 24.49 -2.34 26.10
CA MET A 21 25.51 -1.81 25.18
C MET A 21 24.94 -0.66 24.32
N SER A 22 25.82 0.11 23.67
CA SER A 22 25.43 1.22 22.80
C SER A 22 24.73 0.76 21.51
N PRO A 23 23.86 1.59 20.90
CA PRO A 23 23.13 1.26 19.65
C PRO A 23 24.03 0.76 18.50
N ASP A 24 25.20 1.36 18.30
CA ASP A 24 26.13 0.98 17.23
C ASP A 24 26.78 -0.39 17.49
N ALA A 25 27.00 -0.73 18.77
CA ALA A 25 27.54 -2.02 19.18
C ALA A 25 26.50 -3.14 18.97
N TRP A 26 25.23 -2.87 19.30
CA TRP A 26 24.12 -3.78 19.00
C TRP A 26 24.02 -4.09 17.50
N THR A 27 24.10 -3.05 16.67
CA THR A 27 24.04 -3.18 15.20
C THR A 27 25.24 -3.95 14.66
N SER A 28 26.44 -3.68 15.15
CA SER A 28 27.66 -4.35 14.69
C SER A 28 27.72 -5.83 15.10
N GLN A 29 27.14 -6.19 16.24
CA GLN A 29 27.21 -7.55 16.78
C GLN A 29 26.07 -8.46 16.30
N PHE A 30 24.86 -7.91 16.13
CA PHE A 30 23.65 -8.69 15.82
C PHE A 30 22.94 -8.27 14.53
N GLY A 31 23.33 -7.14 13.95
CA GLY A 31 22.73 -6.61 12.73
C GLY A 31 23.25 -7.30 11.48
N MET A 32 22.36 -7.52 10.51
CA MET A 32 22.72 -7.97 9.17
C MET A 32 22.36 -6.89 8.15
N GLN A 33 23.38 -6.25 7.61
CA GLN A 33 23.21 -5.19 6.60
C GLN A 33 22.77 -5.79 5.26
N ARG A 34 21.69 -5.25 4.70
CA ARG A 34 21.16 -5.63 3.39
C ARG A 34 20.99 -4.40 2.50
N PRO A 35 22.08 -3.72 2.12
CA PRO A 35 22.03 -2.43 1.46
C PRO A 35 21.28 -2.46 0.11
N ILE A 36 21.45 -3.53 -0.67
CA ILE A 36 20.74 -3.69 -1.96
C ILE A 36 19.22 -3.75 -1.73
N LEU A 37 18.77 -4.56 -0.77
CA LEU A 37 17.34 -4.68 -0.45
C LEU A 37 16.80 -3.36 0.11
N GLY A 38 17.57 -2.70 0.99
CA GLY A 38 17.23 -1.39 1.55
C GLY A 38 17.03 -0.33 0.47
N ILE A 39 17.97 -0.21 -0.47
CA ILE A 39 17.89 0.73 -1.59
C ILE A 39 16.68 0.41 -2.48
N ILE A 40 16.45 -0.86 -2.81
CA ILE A 40 15.30 -1.27 -3.63
C ILE A 40 13.98 -0.87 -2.93
N SER A 41 13.85 -1.14 -1.64
CA SER A 41 12.64 -0.78 -0.87
C SER A 41 12.47 0.73 -0.75
N ILE A 42 13.51 1.50 -0.42
CA ILE A 42 13.42 2.97 -0.36
C ILE A 42 13.00 3.55 -1.71
N SER A 43 13.61 3.06 -2.79
CA SER A 43 13.31 3.52 -4.15
C SER A 43 11.87 3.20 -4.53
N TYR A 44 11.42 1.96 -4.28
CA TYR A 44 10.05 1.52 -4.54
C TYR A 44 9.03 2.36 -3.77
N GLY A 45 9.19 2.48 -2.45
CA GLY A 45 8.28 3.24 -1.60
C GLY A 45 8.18 4.71 -2.01
N SER A 46 9.33 5.34 -2.30
CA SER A 46 9.37 6.74 -2.74
C SER A 46 8.66 6.96 -4.08
N ILE A 47 8.82 6.05 -5.05
CA ILE A 47 8.14 6.13 -6.34
C ILE A 47 6.62 6.00 -6.15
N MET A 48 6.16 5.03 -5.36
CA MET A 48 4.73 4.80 -5.14
C MET A 48 4.06 5.97 -4.41
N GLU A 49 4.71 6.51 -3.37
CA GLU A 49 4.29 7.73 -2.66
C GLU A 49 4.06 8.91 -3.62
N VAL A 50 5.04 9.17 -4.49
CA VAL A 50 4.94 10.26 -5.49
C VAL A 50 3.77 10.03 -6.45
N LEU A 51 3.48 8.77 -6.82
CA LEU A 51 2.35 8.44 -7.69
C LEU A 51 0.99 8.53 -6.99
N PHE A 52 0.94 8.34 -5.67
CA PHE A 52 -0.30 8.44 -4.89
C PHE A 52 -0.80 9.88 -4.82
N ILE A 53 0.10 10.86 -4.68
CA ILE A 53 -0.25 12.29 -4.58
C ILE A 53 -1.16 12.78 -5.73
N PRO A 54 -0.79 12.65 -7.02
CA PRO A 54 -1.66 13.10 -8.12
C PRO A 54 -2.96 12.28 -8.21
N SER A 55 -2.94 11.00 -7.83
CA SER A 55 -4.13 10.13 -7.82
C SER A 55 -5.16 10.62 -6.81
N LEU A 56 -4.74 10.89 -5.57
CA LEU A 56 -5.59 11.44 -4.52
C LEU A 56 -6.13 12.83 -4.87
N LEU A 57 -5.27 13.70 -5.43
CA LEU A 57 -5.69 15.02 -5.90
C LEU A 57 -6.73 14.93 -7.01
N ALA A 58 -6.67 13.93 -7.88
CA ALA A 58 -7.68 13.72 -8.92
C ALA A 58 -9.01 13.23 -8.34
N MET A 59 -9.00 12.39 -7.30
CA MET A 59 -10.21 11.93 -6.62
C MET A 59 -10.98 13.07 -5.91
N LEU A 60 -10.28 14.14 -5.49
CA LEU A 60 -10.87 15.35 -4.90
C LEU A 60 -11.59 16.26 -5.92
N ASP A 61 -11.73 15.84 -7.18
CA ASP A 61 -12.57 16.55 -8.14
C ASP A 61 -14.04 16.52 -7.69
N LYS A 62 -14.74 17.67 -7.76
CA LYS A 62 -16.09 17.83 -7.19
C LYS A 62 -17.09 16.83 -7.77
N ASP A 63 -16.93 16.46 -9.03
CA ASP A 63 -17.82 15.52 -9.70
C ASP A 63 -17.59 14.08 -9.24
N LEU A 64 -16.34 13.73 -8.92
CA LEU A 64 -15.97 12.39 -8.44
C LEU A 64 -16.27 12.24 -6.94
N TRP A 65 -15.98 13.28 -6.15
CA TRP A 65 -16.17 13.27 -4.71
C TRP A 65 -17.64 13.14 -4.26
N ARG A 66 -18.58 13.44 -5.16
CA ARG A 66 -20.02 13.20 -4.91
C ARG A 66 -20.34 11.72 -4.74
N LEU A 67 -19.55 10.84 -5.33
CA LEU A 67 -19.73 9.38 -5.25
C LEU A 67 -19.08 8.85 -3.97
N SER A 68 -19.85 8.12 -3.15
CA SER A 68 -19.37 7.55 -1.88
C SER A 68 -18.14 6.66 -2.04
N CYS A 69 -18.03 5.94 -3.18
CA CYS A 69 -16.89 5.09 -3.49
C CYS A 69 -15.57 5.86 -3.55
N TYR A 70 -15.53 7.04 -4.21
CA TYR A 70 -14.30 7.85 -4.30
C TYR A 70 -13.89 8.44 -2.95
N LYS A 71 -14.84 8.69 -2.04
CA LYS A 71 -14.52 9.11 -0.66
C LYS A 71 -13.78 7.99 0.07
N ILE A 72 -14.29 6.76 -0.01
CA ILE A 72 -13.66 5.59 0.62
C ILE A 72 -12.29 5.33 -0.01
N MET A 73 -12.19 5.31 -1.34
CA MET A 73 -10.92 5.12 -2.05
C MET A 73 -9.86 6.17 -1.68
N PHE A 74 -10.28 7.41 -1.43
CA PHE A 74 -9.38 8.47 -0.98
C PHE A 74 -8.82 8.19 0.43
N PHE A 75 -9.67 7.76 1.37
CA PHE A 75 -9.21 7.35 2.70
C PHE A 75 -8.31 6.12 2.65
N VAL A 76 -8.64 5.13 1.83
CA VAL A 76 -7.80 3.95 1.58
C VAL A 76 -6.42 4.38 1.05
N GLY A 77 -6.37 5.30 0.09
CA GLY A 77 -5.09 5.79 -0.43
C GLY A 77 -4.25 6.57 0.60
N ILE A 78 -4.87 7.27 1.57
CA ILE A 78 -4.11 7.88 2.68
C ILE A 78 -3.50 6.80 3.58
N VAL A 79 -4.29 5.76 3.90
CA VAL A 79 -3.82 4.62 4.70
C VAL A 79 -2.68 3.89 4.00
N ASP A 80 -2.79 3.68 2.69
CA ASP A 80 -1.75 3.02 1.88
C ASP A 80 -0.46 3.84 1.79
N MET A 81 -0.54 5.18 1.70
CA MET A 81 0.66 6.05 1.77
C MET A 81 1.35 5.88 3.13
N LEU A 82 0.62 6.03 4.24
CA LEU A 82 1.18 5.84 5.58
C LEU A 82 1.80 4.44 5.76
N ALA A 83 1.16 3.41 5.20
CA ALA A 83 1.67 2.05 5.22
C ALA A 83 2.94 1.89 4.36
N LEU A 84 3.01 2.47 3.17
CA LEU A 84 4.21 2.46 2.32
C LEU A 84 5.39 3.19 2.97
N ALA A 85 5.15 4.34 3.58
CA ALA A 85 6.17 5.07 4.32
C ALA A 85 6.79 4.21 5.43
N MET A 86 5.97 3.52 6.22
CA MET A 86 6.46 2.68 7.32
C MET A 86 7.03 1.34 6.85
N ASN A 87 6.42 0.68 5.87
CA ASN A 87 6.76 -0.69 5.49
C ASN A 87 7.81 -0.79 4.37
N SER A 88 8.04 0.28 3.64
CA SER A 88 8.98 0.31 2.52
C SER A 88 10.12 1.28 2.76
N ILE A 89 9.83 2.56 3.05
CA ILE A 89 10.87 3.58 3.24
C ILE A 89 11.60 3.36 4.58
N SER A 90 10.87 3.37 5.70
CA SER A 90 11.44 3.15 7.03
C SER A 90 12.12 1.79 7.15
N THR A 91 11.46 0.71 6.73
CA THR A 91 12.06 -0.63 6.70
C THR A 91 13.30 -0.70 5.81
N GLY A 92 13.32 0.01 4.68
CA GLY A 92 14.47 0.05 3.80
C GLY A 92 15.68 0.78 4.41
N VAL A 93 15.46 1.86 5.17
CA VAL A 93 16.51 2.55 5.93
C VAL A 93 17.08 1.64 7.02
N LEU A 94 16.21 0.99 7.80
CA LEU A 94 16.63 0.02 8.82
C LEU A 94 17.41 -1.16 8.22
N ALA A 95 17.00 -1.65 7.05
CA ALA A 95 17.70 -2.72 6.33
C ALA A 95 19.06 -2.29 5.78
N PHE A 96 19.21 -1.02 5.41
CA PHE A 96 20.48 -0.45 4.98
C PHE A 96 21.49 -0.39 6.13
N GLU A 97 21.05 0.05 7.31
CA GLU A 97 21.88 0.13 8.52
C GLU A 97 22.15 -1.26 9.13
N GLY A 98 21.28 -2.25 8.87
CA GLY A 98 21.27 -3.53 9.57
C GLY A 98 20.70 -3.41 11.00
N ALA A 99 19.81 -2.44 11.21
CA ALA A 99 19.30 -2.08 12.52
C ALA A 99 18.58 -3.24 13.21
N VAL A 100 18.90 -3.43 14.50
CA VAL A 100 18.20 -4.34 15.40
C VAL A 100 17.26 -3.54 16.31
N PHE A 101 16.39 -4.20 17.07
CA PHE A 101 15.43 -3.53 17.96
C PHE A 101 16.11 -2.48 18.85
N CYS A 102 17.27 -2.79 19.43
CA CYS A 102 18.01 -1.89 20.29
C CYS A 102 18.81 -0.78 19.59
N THR A 103 18.85 -0.76 18.26
CA THR A 103 19.44 0.36 17.51
C THR A 103 18.51 1.58 17.58
N HIS A 104 17.22 1.38 17.30
CA HIS A 104 16.20 2.44 17.31
C HIS A 104 14.88 1.96 17.95
N PRO A 105 14.86 1.65 19.27
CA PRO A 105 13.77 0.90 19.91
C PRO A 105 12.42 1.62 19.85
N VAL A 106 12.40 2.94 20.07
CA VAL A 106 11.18 3.75 20.02
C VAL A 106 10.58 3.77 18.61
N PHE A 107 11.43 3.97 17.60
CA PHE A 107 11.01 4.03 16.21
C PHE A 107 10.49 2.67 15.72
N ILE A 108 11.25 1.59 15.96
CA ILE A 108 10.87 0.23 15.55
C ILE A 108 9.57 -0.21 16.22
N TYR A 109 9.38 0.12 17.51
CA TYR A 109 8.15 -0.17 18.23
C TYR A 109 6.94 0.57 17.64
N HIS A 110 7.06 1.89 17.44
CA HIS A 110 5.97 2.68 16.87
C HIS A 110 5.67 2.29 15.42
N ALA A 111 6.69 2.03 14.61
CA ALA A 111 6.52 1.54 13.25
C ALA A 111 5.78 0.20 13.21
N GLY A 112 6.11 -0.73 14.11
CA GLY A 112 5.42 -2.01 14.25
C GLY A 112 3.95 -1.87 14.67
N LEU A 113 3.67 -1.00 15.66
CA LEU A 113 2.30 -0.72 16.11
C LEU A 113 1.46 -0.06 15.00
N CYS A 114 2.04 0.92 14.30
CA CYS A 114 1.41 1.56 13.16
C CYS A 114 1.17 0.57 12.02
N GLY A 115 2.14 -0.29 11.70
CA GLY A 115 1.98 -1.34 10.68
C GLY A 115 0.82 -2.27 10.99
N LEU A 116 0.73 -2.77 12.23
CA LEU A 116 -0.39 -3.63 12.67
C LEU A 116 -1.73 -2.88 12.65
N GLY A 117 -1.76 -1.64 13.13
CA GLY A 117 -2.97 -0.81 13.13
C GLY A 117 -3.48 -0.52 11.71
N LEU A 118 -2.58 -0.11 10.81
CA LEU A 118 -2.89 0.17 9.40
C LEU A 118 -3.37 -1.09 8.67
N TRP A 119 -2.81 -2.25 9.00
CA TRP A 119 -3.29 -3.53 8.48
C TRP A 119 -4.73 -3.83 8.89
N CYS A 120 -5.05 -3.71 10.18
CA CYS A 120 -6.41 -3.87 10.69
C CYS A 120 -7.39 -2.87 10.04
N CYS A 121 -6.96 -1.62 9.87
CA CYS A 121 -7.75 -0.59 9.18
C CYS A 121 -7.99 -0.94 7.71
N SER A 122 -6.96 -1.38 6.96
CA SER A 122 -7.08 -1.79 5.56
C SER A 122 -8.09 -2.95 5.41
N CYS A 123 -8.00 -3.97 6.27
CA CYS A 123 -8.94 -5.09 6.28
C CYS A 123 -10.39 -4.63 6.49
N LEU A 124 -10.63 -3.76 7.49
CA LEU A 124 -11.98 -3.22 7.76
C LEU A 124 -12.50 -2.35 6.60
N MET A 125 -11.64 -1.54 5.98
CA MET A 125 -12.03 -0.67 4.86
C MET A 125 -12.37 -1.47 3.60
N ASN A 126 -11.63 -2.54 3.31
CA ASN A 126 -11.94 -3.45 2.21
C ASN A 126 -13.28 -4.17 2.44
N ILE A 127 -13.58 -4.58 3.67
CA ILE A 127 -14.89 -5.16 4.04
C ILE A 127 -16.01 -4.13 3.89
N MET A 128 -15.79 -2.87 4.30
CA MET A 128 -16.79 -1.81 4.14
C MET A 128 -17.07 -1.50 2.66
N LEU A 129 -16.04 -1.54 1.81
CA LEU A 129 -16.18 -1.41 0.36
C LEU A 129 -17.11 -2.50 -0.20
N LEU A 130 -16.93 -3.74 0.26
CA LEU A 130 -17.79 -4.88 -0.09
C LEU A 130 -19.23 -4.69 0.44
N TYR A 131 -19.39 -4.14 1.65
CA TYR A 131 -20.68 -3.97 2.32
C TYR A 131 -21.58 -2.91 1.68
N THR A 132 -21.01 -1.90 1.00
CA THR A 132 -21.80 -0.88 0.30
C THR A 132 -22.69 -1.43 -0.83
N ASN A 133 -22.57 -2.73 -1.19
CA ASN A 133 -23.49 -3.45 -2.08
C ASN A 133 -23.97 -4.78 -1.44
N VAL A 134 -24.82 -4.68 -0.41
CA VAL A 134 -25.28 -5.79 0.46
C VAL A 134 -25.90 -6.98 -0.29
N ALA A 135 -26.70 -6.75 -1.34
CA ALA A 135 -27.31 -7.83 -2.15
C ALA A 135 -26.27 -8.62 -2.99
N HIS A 136 -25.15 -7.99 -3.32
CA HIS A 136 -24.01 -8.63 -4.00
C HIS A 136 -23.03 -9.27 -3.02
N GLY A 137 -22.88 -8.76 -1.80
CA GLY A 137 -21.97 -9.34 -0.79
C GLY A 137 -22.36 -10.77 -0.38
N VAL A 138 -23.66 -11.03 -0.20
CA VAL A 138 -24.16 -12.37 0.16
C VAL A 138 -24.07 -13.35 -1.03
N ASN A 139 -24.37 -12.88 -2.25
CA ASN A 139 -24.17 -13.67 -3.46
C ASN A 139 -22.67 -13.94 -3.73
N ASN A 140 -21.79 -12.96 -3.46
CA ASN A 140 -20.35 -13.04 -3.69
C ASN A 140 -19.61 -13.99 -2.72
N LEU A 141 -20.14 -14.22 -1.52
CA LEU A 141 -19.59 -15.23 -0.60
C LEU A 141 -19.90 -16.65 -1.11
N MET A 142 -21.09 -16.88 -1.67
CA MET A 142 -21.49 -18.13 -2.32
C MET A 142 -20.78 -18.30 -3.68
N ILE A 143 -20.58 -17.20 -4.39
CA ILE A 143 -19.86 -17.15 -5.66
C ILE A 143 -18.35 -17.28 -5.44
N MET A 144 -17.70 -16.92 -4.33
CA MET A 144 -16.23 -17.06 -4.17
C MET A 144 -15.77 -18.53 -4.30
N CYS A 145 -16.47 -19.45 -3.64
CA CYS A 145 -16.27 -20.90 -3.83
C CYS A 145 -16.73 -21.37 -5.22
N GLY A 146 -17.79 -20.78 -5.77
CA GLY A 146 -18.30 -21.07 -7.11
C GLY A 146 -17.47 -20.51 -8.28
N THR A 147 -16.72 -19.42 -8.08
CA THR A 147 -15.99 -18.68 -9.12
C THR A 147 -14.67 -19.33 -9.43
N PHE A 148 -14.06 -20.02 -8.47
CA PHE A 148 -12.89 -20.85 -8.74
C PHE A 148 -13.23 -21.97 -9.76
N VAL A 149 -14.42 -22.58 -9.63
CA VAL A 149 -14.94 -23.59 -10.56
C VAL A 149 -15.49 -22.97 -11.85
N PHE A 150 -16.18 -21.84 -11.75
CA PHE A 150 -16.82 -21.15 -12.87
C PHE A 150 -15.82 -20.43 -13.78
N TYR A 151 -14.75 -19.79 -13.28
CA TYR A 151 -13.70 -19.19 -14.12
C TYR A 151 -12.87 -20.25 -14.85
N GLY A 152 -12.65 -21.43 -14.25
CA GLY A 152 -12.09 -22.59 -14.96
C GLY A 152 -12.97 -23.05 -16.12
N TYR A 153 -14.29 -23.12 -15.91
CA TYR A 153 -15.27 -23.48 -16.93
C TYR A 153 -15.46 -22.38 -18.00
N ILE A 154 -15.43 -21.10 -17.61
CA ILE A 154 -15.56 -19.94 -18.51
C ILE A 154 -14.30 -19.72 -19.35
N CYS A 155 -13.09 -19.97 -18.85
CA CYS A 155 -11.88 -19.97 -19.68
C CYS A 155 -11.96 -21.06 -20.77
N TYR A 156 -12.51 -22.22 -20.43
CA TYR A 156 -12.80 -23.29 -21.39
C TYR A 156 -13.88 -22.90 -22.42
N VAL A 157 -14.94 -22.19 -22.01
CA VAL A 157 -16.04 -21.75 -22.89
C VAL A 157 -15.70 -20.47 -23.68
N LEU A 158 -14.92 -19.51 -23.16
CA LEU A 158 -14.53 -18.28 -23.86
C LEU A 158 -13.44 -18.52 -24.91
N CYS A 159 -12.55 -19.50 -24.71
CA CYS A 159 -11.73 -20.03 -25.81
C CYS A 159 -12.58 -20.61 -26.94
N LYS A 160 -13.82 -21.05 -26.64
CA LYS A 160 -14.78 -21.59 -27.61
C LYS A 160 -15.75 -20.53 -28.17
N ALA A 161 -15.99 -19.43 -27.46
CA ALA A 161 -17.08 -18.49 -27.70
C ALA A 161 -16.63 -17.05 -28.01
N ASN A 162 -15.49 -16.86 -28.69
CA ASN A 162 -14.95 -15.54 -29.06
C ASN A 162 -15.77 -14.82 -30.17
N ARG A 163 -17.10 -14.95 -30.14
CA ARG A 163 -18.06 -14.16 -30.91
C ARG A 163 -19.06 -13.57 -29.91
N THR A 164 -19.33 -12.26 -30.07
CA THR A 164 -20.48 -11.50 -29.55
C THR A 164 -20.51 -11.01 -28.09
N GLY A 165 -20.25 -9.70 -27.90
CA GLY A 165 -21.17 -8.81 -27.14
C GLY A 165 -20.60 -7.95 -25.99
N LYS A 166 -20.91 -6.63 -25.99
CA LYS A 166 -20.37 -5.52 -25.16
C LYS A 166 -20.94 -5.41 -23.72
N SER A 167 -20.11 -4.93 -22.77
CA SER A 167 -20.45 -4.65 -21.35
C SER A 167 -20.46 -3.15 -20.99
N SER A 168 -21.21 -2.75 -19.96
CA SER A 168 -21.44 -1.35 -19.54
C SER A 168 -20.41 -0.82 -18.53
N ARG A 169 -20.16 0.51 -18.55
CA ARG A 169 -19.03 1.16 -17.85
C ARG A 169 -19.06 1.06 -16.32
N ILE A 170 -20.24 1.09 -15.70
CA ILE A 170 -20.41 1.00 -14.23
C ILE A 170 -20.12 -0.43 -13.72
N HIS A 171 -20.62 -1.45 -14.42
CA HIS A 171 -20.31 -2.84 -14.08
C HIS A 171 -18.81 -3.12 -14.25
N ILE A 172 -18.18 -2.67 -15.34
CA ILE A 172 -16.74 -2.85 -15.57
C ILE A 172 -15.90 -2.24 -14.42
N GLN A 173 -16.24 -1.05 -13.94
CA GLN A 173 -15.53 -0.41 -12.82
C GLN A 173 -15.71 -1.17 -11.51
N SER A 174 -16.91 -1.69 -11.21
CA SER A 174 -17.16 -2.55 -10.04
C SER A 174 -16.40 -3.89 -10.13
N TYR A 175 -16.27 -4.48 -11.31
CA TYR A 175 -15.48 -5.70 -11.54
C TYR A 175 -13.98 -5.50 -11.32
N GLN A 176 -13.44 -4.34 -11.76
CA GLN A 176 -12.02 -4.01 -11.54
C GLN A 176 -11.69 -3.85 -10.05
N ILE A 177 -12.56 -3.16 -9.31
CA ILE A 177 -12.41 -2.98 -7.85
C ILE A 177 -12.45 -4.34 -7.15
N LEU A 178 -13.40 -5.23 -7.52
CA LEU A 178 -13.51 -6.56 -6.95
C LEU A 178 -12.27 -7.43 -7.22
N TYR A 179 -11.77 -7.43 -8.45
CA TYR A 179 -10.57 -8.18 -8.83
C TYR A 179 -9.34 -7.71 -8.04
N GLN A 180 -9.19 -6.39 -7.89
CA GLN A 180 -8.17 -5.78 -7.07
C GLN A 180 -8.27 -6.24 -5.60
N SER A 181 -9.45 -6.21 -5.00
CA SER A 181 -9.65 -6.65 -3.60
C SER A 181 -9.26 -8.11 -3.39
N VAL A 182 -9.63 -9.02 -4.31
CA VAL A 182 -9.31 -10.45 -4.20
C VAL A 182 -7.81 -10.70 -4.34
N ALA A 183 -7.15 -10.03 -5.29
CA ALA A 183 -5.71 -10.14 -5.47
C ALA A 183 -4.93 -9.63 -4.24
N ILE A 184 -5.33 -8.49 -3.68
CA ILE A 184 -4.79 -7.92 -2.43
C ILE A 184 -4.99 -8.89 -1.27
N CYS A 185 -6.20 -9.42 -1.07
CA CYS A 185 -6.48 -10.38 -0.01
C CYS A 185 -5.61 -11.65 -0.11
N PHE A 186 -5.35 -12.16 -1.31
CA PHE A 186 -4.49 -13.32 -1.51
C PHE A 186 -3.03 -13.02 -1.15
N ILE A 187 -2.50 -11.88 -1.60
CA ILE A 187 -1.14 -11.42 -1.29
C ILE A 187 -0.98 -11.23 0.24
N ASN A 188 -1.95 -10.58 0.86
CA ASN A 188 -2.02 -10.34 2.29
C ASN A 188 -2.09 -11.65 3.10
N GLN A 189 -2.88 -12.64 2.66
CA GLN A 189 -2.98 -13.94 3.31
C GLN A 189 -1.66 -14.71 3.26
N VAL A 190 -0.97 -14.71 2.12
CA VAL A 190 0.34 -15.36 1.98
C VAL A 190 1.38 -14.71 2.90
N SER A 191 1.44 -13.38 2.92
CA SER A 191 2.36 -12.63 3.79
C SER A 191 2.08 -12.92 5.28
N SER A 192 0.82 -12.85 5.68
CA SER A 192 0.36 -13.10 7.06
C SER A 192 0.69 -14.50 7.53
N SER A 193 0.49 -15.52 6.68
CA SER A 193 0.83 -16.90 7.01
C SER A 193 2.32 -17.07 7.25
N VAL A 194 3.19 -16.41 6.48
CA VAL A 194 4.64 -16.44 6.70
C VAL A 194 5.03 -15.75 8.01
N TYR A 195 4.48 -14.56 8.28
CA TYR A 195 4.73 -13.83 9.54
C TYR A 195 4.20 -14.59 10.77
N VAL A 196 3.11 -15.35 10.65
CA VAL A 196 2.63 -16.19 11.76
C VAL A 196 3.56 -17.38 11.97
N VAL A 197 3.98 -18.05 10.89
CA VAL A 197 4.89 -19.22 10.98
C VAL A 197 6.25 -18.85 11.58
N MET A 198 6.76 -17.63 11.33
CA MET A 198 8.01 -17.14 11.92
C MET A 198 7.98 -17.08 13.46
N ASN A 199 6.78 -16.99 14.06
CA ASN A 199 6.64 -16.96 15.52
C ASN A 199 6.75 -18.36 16.15
N PHE A 200 6.57 -19.42 15.36
CA PHE A 200 6.56 -20.80 15.85
C PHE A 200 7.82 -21.59 15.46
N MET A 201 8.44 -21.27 14.33
CA MET A 201 9.64 -21.96 13.83
C MET A 201 10.62 -20.96 13.23
N THR A 202 11.90 -21.34 13.17
CA THR A 202 12.92 -20.58 12.42
C THR A 202 12.64 -20.68 10.93
N VAL A 203 12.24 -19.55 10.35
CA VAL A 203 11.93 -19.43 8.92
C VAL A 203 13.19 -18.98 8.16
N PRO A 204 13.49 -19.55 6.98
CA PRO A 204 14.63 -19.10 6.19
C PRO A 204 14.48 -17.64 5.76
N GLU A 205 15.59 -16.91 5.78
CA GLU A 205 15.60 -15.45 5.56
C GLU A 205 15.00 -15.02 4.23
N TRP A 206 15.19 -15.80 3.16
CA TRP A 206 14.62 -15.49 1.84
C TRP A 206 13.09 -15.44 1.88
N LEU A 207 12.45 -16.25 2.72
CA LEU A 207 10.99 -16.29 2.82
C LEU A 207 10.45 -15.06 3.56
N ILE A 208 11.21 -14.55 4.54
CA ILE A 208 10.91 -13.29 5.24
C ILE A 208 11.04 -12.11 4.28
N VAL A 209 12.08 -12.08 3.45
CA VAL A 209 12.27 -11.05 2.42
C VAL A 209 11.12 -11.08 1.42
N VAL A 210 10.71 -12.27 0.95
CA VAL A 210 9.56 -12.41 0.05
C VAL A 210 8.27 -11.90 0.70
N ALA A 211 8.01 -12.25 1.97
CA ALA A 211 6.83 -11.76 2.69
C ALA A 211 6.83 -10.22 2.81
N GLN A 212 7.98 -9.62 3.14
CA GLN A 212 8.13 -8.17 3.20
C GLN A 212 7.90 -7.51 1.84
N LEU A 213 8.43 -8.08 0.76
CA LEU A 213 8.22 -7.56 -0.60
C LEU A 213 6.76 -7.69 -1.04
N MET A 214 6.10 -8.82 -0.75
CA MET A 214 4.67 -9.01 -1.00
C MET A 214 3.84 -7.99 -0.24
N TRP A 215 4.21 -7.69 1.01
CA TRP A 215 3.57 -6.67 1.82
C TRP A 215 3.75 -5.25 1.26
N GLN A 216 4.94 -4.92 0.75
CA GLN A 216 5.18 -3.64 0.07
C GLN A 216 4.34 -3.52 -1.21
N LEU A 217 4.25 -4.61 -1.98
CA LEU A 217 3.46 -4.67 -3.21
C LEU A 217 1.96 -4.52 -2.95
N ASP A 218 1.46 -5.02 -1.82
CA ASP A 218 0.06 -4.92 -1.43
C ASP A 218 -0.42 -3.46 -1.39
N HIS A 219 0.33 -2.60 -0.69
CA HIS A 219 0.01 -1.18 -0.56
C HIS A 219 0.37 -0.34 -1.79
N GLY A 220 1.33 -0.78 -2.62
CA GLY A 220 1.66 -0.09 -3.87
C GLY A 220 0.77 -0.46 -5.06
N CYS A 221 0.07 -1.59 -5.03
CA CYS A 221 -0.79 -2.06 -6.12
C CYS A 221 -1.96 -1.10 -6.45
N PRO A 222 -2.69 -0.53 -5.46
CA PRO A 222 -3.81 0.38 -5.73
C PRO A 222 -3.44 1.58 -6.59
N VAL A 223 -2.29 2.23 -6.34
CA VAL A 223 -1.89 3.41 -7.14
C VAL A 223 -1.51 3.03 -8.56
N ILE A 224 -0.87 1.88 -8.78
CA ILE A 224 -0.57 1.38 -10.12
C ILE A 224 -1.89 1.18 -10.87
N ILE A 225 -2.89 0.56 -10.25
CA ILE A 225 -4.23 0.35 -10.83
C ILE A 225 -4.90 1.70 -11.13
N TYR A 226 -4.84 2.67 -10.21
CA TYR A 226 -5.43 3.99 -10.43
C TYR A 226 -4.80 4.72 -11.62
N MET A 227 -3.48 4.61 -11.79
CA MET A 227 -2.75 5.30 -12.85
C MET A 227 -2.81 4.56 -14.20
N THR A 228 -2.96 3.24 -14.22
CA THR A 228 -2.96 2.43 -15.45
C THR A 228 -4.36 2.06 -15.92
N MET A 229 -5.20 1.57 -15.02
CA MET A 229 -6.46 0.89 -15.31
C MET A 229 -7.70 1.72 -15.01
N ASN A 230 -7.60 2.86 -14.30
CA ASN A 230 -8.73 3.75 -14.04
C ASN A 230 -8.67 5.02 -14.92
N PRO A 231 -9.34 5.04 -16.10
CA PRO A 231 -9.26 6.16 -17.04
C PRO A 231 -9.80 7.47 -16.45
N THR A 232 -10.72 7.38 -15.48
CA THR A 232 -11.35 8.53 -14.83
C THR A 232 -10.35 9.25 -13.93
N ILE A 233 -9.63 8.51 -13.08
CA ILE A 233 -8.56 9.08 -12.24
C ILE A 233 -7.43 9.60 -13.13
N ARG A 234 -6.96 8.79 -14.08
CA ARG A 234 -5.87 9.15 -15.01
C ARG A 234 -6.16 10.45 -15.76
N SER A 235 -7.36 10.59 -16.34
CA SER A 235 -7.76 11.81 -17.04
C SER A 235 -7.89 13.01 -16.09
N GLY A 236 -8.35 12.79 -14.85
CA GLY A 236 -8.35 13.79 -13.78
C GLY A 236 -6.93 14.28 -13.44
N CYS A 237 -5.97 13.36 -13.28
CA CYS A 237 -4.57 13.67 -13.02
C CYS A 237 -3.97 14.53 -14.16
N TRP A 238 -4.13 14.09 -15.41
CA TRP A 238 -3.63 14.83 -16.58
C TRP A 238 -4.25 16.22 -16.69
N ARG A 239 -5.54 16.37 -16.40
CA ARG A 239 -6.23 17.67 -16.41
C ARG A 239 -5.66 18.63 -15.36
N LYS A 240 -5.35 18.14 -14.15
CA LYS A 240 -4.76 18.97 -13.08
C LYS A 240 -3.31 19.33 -13.36
N ILE A 241 -2.51 18.40 -13.87
CA ILE A 241 -1.13 18.67 -14.31
C ILE A 241 -1.11 19.70 -15.44
N ARG A 242 -1.99 19.56 -16.45
CA ARG A 242 -2.11 20.51 -17.57
C ARG A 242 -2.53 21.92 -17.11
N LYS A 243 -3.49 22.04 -16.18
CA LYS A 243 -3.87 23.35 -15.61
C LYS A 243 -2.74 24.02 -14.82
N ARG A 244 -2.00 23.27 -13.99
CA ARG A 244 -0.82 23.79 -13.26
C ARG A 244 0.29 24.29 -14.21
N ARG A 245 0.49 23.58 -15.34
CA ARG A 245 1.44 23.99 -16.38
C ARG A 245 1.04 25.29 -17.08
N ILE A 246 -0.25 25.53 -17.31
CA ILE A 246 -0.74 26.76 -17.94
C ILE A 246 -0.66 27.95 -16.98
N SER A 247 -1.04 27.77 -15.71
CA SER A 247 -0.94 28.84 -14.70
C SER A 247 0.51 29.25 -14.40
N SER A 248 1.46 28.31 -14.39
CA SER A 248 2.89 28.65 -14.21
C SER A 248 3.47 29.42 -15.39
N VAL A 249 3.03 29.14 -16.62
CA VAL A 249 3.43 29.90 -17.82
C VAL A 249 2.91 31.34 -17.79
N GLN A 250 1.67 31.58 -17.34
CA GLN A 250 1.11 32.93 -17.22
C GLN A 250 1.80 33.79 -16.15
N THR A 251 2.32 33.19 -15.07
CA THR A 251 3.05 33.93 -14.03
C THR A 251 4.45 34.36 -14.50
N THR A 252 5.07 33.67 -15.47
CA THR A 252 6.39 34.04 -15.99
C THR A 252 6.33 35.15 -17.07
N THR A 253 5.17 35.41 -17.68
CA THR A 253 5.01 36.42 -18.74
C THR A 253 4.63 37.81 -18.26
N ILE A 254 4.41 38.04 -16.96
CA ILE A 254 4.19 39.39 -16.42
C ILE A 254 5.51 39.93 -15.85
N ARG A 255 6.38 40.47 -16.70
CA ARG A 255 7.37 41.47 -16.24
C ARG A 255 6.61 42.80 -16.07
N PRO A 256 6.80 43.55 -14.97
CA PRO A 256 6.16 44.85 -14.81
C PRO A 256 6.71 45.81 -15.88
N PHE A 257 5.79 46.46 -16.60
CA PHE A 257 6.10 47.55 -17.51
C PHE A 257 6.61 48.73 -16.65
N GLN A 258 7.89 49.06 -16.75
CA GLN A 258 8.44 50.27 -16.14
C GLN A 258 7.83 51.48 -16.86
N TYR A 259 6.98 52.23 -16.17
CA TYR A 259 6.59 53.57 -16.61
C TYR A 259 7.77 54.50 -16.30
N ARG A 260 8.40 55.07 -17.34
CA ARG A 260 9.32 56.20 -17.19
C ARG A 260 8.48 57.45 -17.01
N ASP A 261 8.58 58.08 -15.85
CA ASP A 261 8.16 59.46 -15.69
C ASP A 261 9.18 60.37 -16.41
N ALA A 262 8.70 61.12 -17.39
CA ALA A 262 9.41 62.22 -18.03
C ALA A 262 8.48 63.45 -18.03
N CYS A 263 9.02 64.52 -17.44
CA CYS A 263 8.50 65.88 -17.25
C CYS A 263 7.44 66.08 -16.15
#